data_AF-A0A3D1R6F5-F1
#
_entry.id   AF-A0A3D1R6F5-F1
#
_cell.length_a   1.000
_cell.length_b   1.000
_cell.length_c   1.000
_cell.angle_alpha   90.00
_cell.angle_beta   90.00
_cell.angle_gamma   90.00
#
_symmetry.space_group_name_H-M   'P 1'
#
loop_
_entity.id
_entity.type
_entity.pdbx_description
1 polymer ?
#
loop_
_entity_poly.entity_id
_entity_poly.type
_entity_poly.pdbx_seq_one_letter_code
_entity_poly.pdbx_strand_id
1 'polypeptide(L)'
;MAMRAFPGNVVSSGDDGVVLADECAWGCPMQPAGAWPESLLHGVLLGSAGVVVLLVGYGPYLPRVGTSPSIVDSRPTARIAVEPSARPRGLREEEARSAEMLALPVADQVRELAAALSLNKSQLAAVLRISRPTLYDWLDGKEPSAPNSRRLATVLRLLVDAGVSSASPVNARFVRNAHRPGASSLLELLGAERIDETEVSSILREAKSLSEEAAARRLQKEARLRAQGFEELSEQQRREQLARNVAMRDWPKG
;
A
#
# COMPACT_ATOMS: atom_id res chain seq x y z
N MET A 1 34.02 -59.90 11.56
CA MET A 1 35.41 -59.39 11.67
C MET A 1 35.64 -58.51 10.45
N ALA A 2 36.04 -57.24 10.52
CA ALA A 2 36.30 -56.31 11.65
C ALA A 2 35.78 -54.89 11.23
N MET A 3 35.38 -53.91 12.05
CA MET A 3 36.10 -53.15 13.11
C MET A 3 37.48 -52.63 12.66
N ARG A 4 37.92 -51.36 12.72
CA ARG A 4 37.45 -50.04 13.24
C ARG A 4 37.81 -48.95 12.15
N ALA A 5 37.81 -47.62 12.31
CA ALA A 5 37.74 -46.68 13.45
C ALA A 5 37.28 -45.25 13.04
N PHE A 6 37.02 -44.41 14.05
CA PHE A 6 37.25 -42.94 14.06
C PHE A 6 38.46 -42.71 15.01
N PRO A 7 39.34 -41.70 14.80
CA PRO A 7 39.11 -40.29 15.21
C PRO A 7 39.70 -39.28 14.18
N GLY A 8 39.78 -37.95 14.33
CA GLY A 8 39.32 -36.97 15.34
C GLY A 8 39.97 -35.58 15.10
N ASN A 9 39.30 -34.51 15.56
CA ASN A 9 39.76 -33.11 15.84
C ASN A 9 41.14 -32.60 15.34
N VAL A 10 41.16 -31.40 14.72
CA VAL A 10 42.08 -30.27 15.06
C VAL A 10 41.39 -28.92 14.75
N VAL A 11 41.61 -27.92 15.62
CA VAL A 11 41.22 -26.51 15.48
C VAL A 11 42.44 -25.66 15.09
N SER A 12 42.27 -24.68 14.21
CA SER A 12 43.06 -23.43 14.14
C SER A 12 42.15 -22.37 13.52
N SER A 13 41.78 -21.26 14.17
CA SER A 13 42.60 -20.21 14.78
C SER A 13 43.42 -19.46 13.73
N GLY A 14 43.18 -18.14 13.66
CA GLY A 14 43.60 -17.21 12.62
C GLY A 14 42.95 -15.84 12.87
N ASP A 15 43.21 -15.28 14.05
CA ASP A 15 42.99 -13.85 14.33
C ASP A 15 43.84 -12.97 13.40
N ASP A 16 43.37 -11.77 13.10
CA ASP A 16 44.00 -10.51 13.55
C ASP A 16 43.32 -9.29 12.90
N GLY A 17 43.02 -8.25 13.68
CA GLY A 17 42.52 -6.97 13.13
C GLY A 17 41.61 -6.11 14.01
N VAL A 18 41.93 -5.93 15.30
CA VAL A 18 41.21 -4.99 16.19
C VAL A 18 41.64 -3.55 15.93
N VAL A 19 40.69 -2.61 15.86
CA VAL A 19 40.85 -1.25 16.44
C VAL A 19 39.55 -0.82 17.13
N LEU A 20 39.67 -0.42 18.39
CA LEU A 20 38.62 0.19 19.22
C LEU A 20 38.54 1.71 19.01
N ALA A 21 37.33 2.28 19.07
CA ALA A 21 36.99 3.57 19.68
C ALA A 21 35.51 3.90 19.39
N ASP A 22 34.77 4.66 20.20
CA ASP A 22 34.79 4.89 21.65
C ASP A 22 33.42 5.50 22.00
N GLU A 23 32.91 5.33 23.22
CA GLU A 23 31.62 5.91 23.62
C GLU A 23 31.78 7.38 24.01
N CYS A 24 31.04 8.28 23.34
CA CYS A 24 30.83 9.64 23.82
C CYS A 24 29.34 9.94 23.97
N ALA A 25 28.89 9.92 25.23
CA ALA A 25 27.61 10.48 25.66
C ALA A 25 27.65 12.03 25.67
N TRP A 26 26.60 12.64 26.25
CA TRP A 26 26.34 14.09 26.30
C TRP A 26 25.95 14.68 24.93
N GLY A 27 24.93 15.52 24.77
CA GLY A 27 23.99 16.10 25.74
C GLY A 27 23.44 17.42 25.18
N CYS A 28 22.12 17.52 25.00
CA CYS A 28 21.44 18.82 24.77
C CYS A 28 21.66 19.75 25.98
N PRO A 29 21.63 21.10 25.86
CA PRO A 29 20.64 21.83 25.06
C PRO A 29 21.06 23.21 24.46
N MET A 30 20.02 23.95 24.02
CA MET A 30 19.90 25.41 23.89
C MET A 30 20.25 26.11 22.57
N GLN A 31 19.22 26.75 22.01
CA GLN A 31 19.29 27.96 21.18
C GLN A 31 19.81 29.15 22.02
N PRO A 32 20.25 30.24 21.36
CA PRO A 32 19.46 31.46 21.54
C PRO A 32 19.15 32.22 20.23
N ALA A 33 18.16 33.10 20.30
CA ALA A 33 17.78 34.01 19.23
C ALA A 33 18.58 35.33 19.27
N GLY A 34 18.74 35.96 18.11
CA GLY A 34 19.35 37.29 17.95
C GLY A 34 19.79 37.49 16.48
N ALA A 35 19.13 38.21 15.57
CA ALA A 35 18.54 39.56 15.58
C ALA A 35 19.43 40.62 14.87
N TRP A 36 19.34 40.63 13.53
CA TRP A 36 19.62 41.77 12.63
C TRP A 36 21.11 42.20 12.45
N PRO A 37 21.42 43.13 11.51
CA PRO A 37 21.50 42.80 10.09
C PRO A 37 22.72 43.41 9.37
N GLU A 38 23.07 42.97 8.16
CA GLU A 38 23.56 43.93 7.16
C GLU A 38 23.45 43.41 5.71
N SER A 39 23.18 44.35 4.81
CA SER A 39 22.89 44.12 3.40
C SER A 39 24.09 44.46 2.51
N LEU A 40 24.48 43.56 1.61
CA LEU A 40 25.16 43.96 0.38
C LEU A 40 24.45 43.37 -0.83
N LEU A 41 23.88 44.29 -1.60
CA LEU A 41 23.23 44.05 -2.90
C LEU A 41 24.28 43.65 -3.94
N HIS A 42 23.94 42.74 -4.84
CA HIS A 42 24.22 42.84 -6.27
C HIS A 42 23.01 42.27 -7.03
N GLY A 43 22.53 42.98 -8.06
CA GLY A 43 21.51 42.46 -8.98
C GLY A 43 22.10 41.42 -9.95
N VAL A 44 21.41 40.99 -11.01
CA VAL A 44 20.65 41.83 -11.96
C VAL A 44 19.86 40.91 -12.92
N LEU A 45 18.58 41.24 -13.19
CA LEU A 45 17.75 40.82 -14.36
C LEU A 45 17.46 39.31 -14.57
N LEU A 46 16.39 38.87 -15.26
CA LEU A 46 15.07 39.44 -15.60
C LEU A 46 14.18 38.27 -16.07
N GLY A 47 12.92 38.20 -15.63
CA GLY A 47 12.03 37.07 -15.98
C GLY A 47 10.57 37.33 -15.62
N SER A 48 9.96 38.35 -16.21
CA SER A 48 8.61 38.78 -15.91
C SER A 48 7.52 37.91 -16.55
N ALA A 49 6.60 37.36 -15.74
CA ALA A 49 5.14 37.50 -15.89
C ALA A 49 4.41 36.43 -15.04
N GLY A 50 3.62 36.86 -14.05
CA GLY A 50 2.81 35.91 -13.26
C GLY A 50 2.41 36.34 -11.85
N VAL A 51 1.90 37.57 -11.68
CA VAL A 51 1.26 37.98 -10.42
C VAL A 51 -0.23 38.18 -10.65
N VAL A 52 -1.04 37.40 -9.93
CA VAL A 52 -2.49 37.59 -9.81
C VAL A 52 -2.78 38.09 -8.41
N VAL A 53 -3.37 39.27 -8.30
CA VAL A 53 -3.97 39.77 -7.04
C VAL A 53 -5.37 40.26 -7.37
N LEU A 54 -6.38 39.59 -6.82
CA LEU A 54 -7.72 40.16 -6.73
C LEU A 54 -7.76 41.14 -5.56
N LEU A 55 -8.19 42.37 -5.81
CA LEU A 55 -8.63 43.30 -4.78
C LEU A 55 -9.93 43.95 -5.24
N VAL A 56 -11.01 43.67 -4.50
CA VAL A 56 -12.34 44.28 -4.68
C VAL A 56 -12.48 45.40 -3.66
N GLY A 57 -12.74 46.62 -4.11
CA GLY A 57 -12.95 47.79 -3.26
C GLY A 57 -13.40 49.01 -4.07
N TYR A 58 -14.39 49.74 -3.58
CA TYR A 58 -15.05 50.84 -4.29
C TYR A 58 -14.15 52.09 -4.43
N GLY A 59 -14.35 52.87 -5.50
CA GLY A 59 -13.74 54.20 -5.72
C GLY A 59 -14.53 55.33 -5.02
N PRO A 60 -14.58 56.57 -5.55
CA PRO A 60 -13.99 57.10 -6.80
C PRO A 60 -13.05 58.31 -6.58
N TYR A 61 -12.36 58.78 -7.64
CA TYR A 61 -12.19 60.21 -8.01
C TYR A 61 -11.41 60.30 -9.34
N LEU A 62 -11.92 61.07 -10.31
CA LEU A 62 -11.23 61.44 -11.56
C LEU A 62 -10.73 62.89 -11.44
N PRO A 63 -9.69 63.27 -12.20
CA PRO A 63 -9.95 63.94 -13.47
C PRO A 63 -9.10 63.43 -14.66
N ARG A 64 -9.54 63.80 -15.87
CA ARG A 64 -8.93 63.44 -17.17
C ARG A 64 -7.81 64.42 -17.52
N VAL A 65 -6.73 63.96 -18.17
CA VAL A 65 -6.21 64.40 -19.50
C VAL A 65 -5.25 63.31 -20.01
N GLY A 66 -5.17 63.05 -21.32
CA GLY A 66 -4.02 62.35 -21.93
C GLY A 66 -4.38 61.28 -22.97
N THR A 67 -4.35 61.65 -24.25
CA THR A 67 -4.56 60.75 -25.40
C THR A 67 -3.30 59.98 -25.80
N SER A 68 -3.50 58.74 -26.31
CA SER A 68 -2.62 57.89 -27.15
C SER A 68 -2.13 56.59 -26.48
N PRO A 69 -1.83 55.53 -27.26
CA PRO A 69 -2.55 55.03 -28.44
C PRO A 69 -3.02 53.58 -28.24
N SER A 70 -4.07 53.15 -28.94
CA SER A 70 -4.45 51.73 -28.97
C SER A 70 -3.48 50.95 -29.86
N ILE A 71 -2.47 50.32 -29.27
CA ILE A 71 -1.70 49.27 -29.94
C ILE A 71 -2.58 48.04 -30.02
N VAL A 72 -3.20 47.82 -31.17
CA VAL A 72 -3.78 46.52 -31.54
C VAL A 72 -2.60 45.62 -31.88
N ASP A 73 -2.18 44.80 -30.92
CA ASP A 73 -1.15 43.78 -31.16
C ASP A 73 -1.77 42.62 -31.95
N SER A 74 -1.74 42.72 -33.28
CA SER A 74 -2.22 41.69 -34.21
C SER A 74 -1.26 40.50 -34.33
N ARG A 75 -0.34 40.29 -33.39
CA ARG A 75 0.37 39.01 -33.29
C ARG A 75 -0.67 37.91 -33.12
N PRO A 76 -0.57 36.79 -33.86
CA PRO A 76 -1.29 35.60 -33.48
C PRO A 76 -0.79 35.25 -32.08
N THR A 77 -1.66 35.42 -31.08
CA THR A 77 -1.61 34.59 -29.89
C THR A 77 -1.81 33.18 -30.40
N ALA A 78 -0.70 32.54 -30.75
CA ALA A 78 -0.61 31.10 -30.80
C ALA A 78 -1.21 30.67 -29.47
N ARG A 79 -2.42 30.13 -29.53
CA ARG A 79 -3.01 29.48 -28.38
C ARG A 79 -2.00 28.40 -28.06
N ILE A 80 -1.22 28.62 -27.00
CA ILE A 80 -0.72 27.51 -26.22
C ILE A 80 -2.01 26.88 -25.70
N ALA A 81 -2.56 26.00 -26.54
CA ALA A 81 -3.37 24.91 -26.06
C ALA A 81 -2.46 24.26 -25.05
N VAL A 82 -2.74 24.54 -23.78
CA VAL A 82 -2.28 23.70 -22.70
C VAL A 82 -2.98 22.39 -22.99
N GLU A 83 -2.34 21.55 -23.82
CA GLU A 83 -2.75 20.18 -24.00
C GLU A 83 -2.91 19.65 -22.58
N PRO A 84 -4.09 19.12 -22.22
CA PRO A 84 -4.35 18.68 -20.86
C PRO A 84 -3.35 17.56 -20.58
N SER A 85 -2.27 17.92 -19.86
CA SER A 85 -1.03 17.17 -19.80
C SER A 85 -1.35 15.69 -19.64
N ALA A 86 -0.88 14.87 -20.56
CA ALA A 86 -1.29 13.47 -20.66
C ALA A 86 -0.82 12.70 -19.41
N ARG A 87 -1.61 12.77 -18.34
CA ARG A 87 -1.42 11.95 -17.13
C ARG A 87 -1.27 10.50 -17.61
N PRO A 88 -0.25 9.77 -17.15
CA PRO A 88 0.00 8.42 -17.62
C PRO A 88 -1.28 7.58 -17.46
N ARG A 89 -1.66 6.89 -18.54
CA ARG A 89 -2.99 6.29 -18.69
C ARG A 89 -3.39 5.39 -17.51
N GLY A 90 -2.43 4.67 -16.93
CA GLY A 90 -2.61 3.83 -15.75
C GLY A 90 -3.15 4.56 -14.52
N LEU A 91 -2.68 5.78 -14.21
CA LEU A 91 -3.19 6.54 -13.06
C LEU A 91 -4.67 6.87 -13.21
N ARG A 92 -5.16 7.16 -14.44
CA ARG A 92 -6.58 7.39 -14.68
C ARG A 92 -7.42 6.11 -14.50
N GLU A 93 -6.86 4.95 -14.84
CA GLU A 93 -7.53 3.65 -14.65
C GLU A 93 -7.58 3.25 -13.18
N GLU A 94 -6.52 3.52 -12.41
CA GLU A 94 -6.46 3.29 -10.95
C GLU A 94 -7.36 4.27 -10.18
N GLU A 95 -7.35 5.57 -10.54
CA GLU A 95 -8.30 6.58 -10.05
C GLU A 95 -9.75 6.17 -10.34
N ALA A 96 -10.05 5.68 -11.56
CA ALA A 96 -11.39 5.26 -11.94
C ALA A 96 -11.87 3.99 -11.20
N ARG A 97 -11.02 2.96 -11.08
CA ARG A 97 -11.35 1.75 -10.30
C ARG A 97 -11.53 2.06 -8.81
N SER A 98 -10.74 2.99 -8.28
CA SER A 98 -10.92 3.48 -6.91
C SER A 98 -12.27 4.16 -6.75
N ALA A 99 -12.65 5.05 -7.67
CA ALA A 99 -13.95 5.72 -7.64
C ALA A 99 -15.13 4.73 -7.81
N GLU A 100 -15.01 3.74 -8.69
CA GLU A 100 -16.00 2.68 -8.88
C GLU A 100 -16.20 1.85 -7.60
N MET A 101 -15.11 1.39 -6.98
CA MET A 101 -15.18 0.61 -5.75
C MET A 101 -15.72 1.43 -4.56
N LEU A 102 -15.40 2.73 -4.49
CA LEU A 102 -15.94 3.64 -3.47
C LEU A 102 -17.42 4.03 -3.72
N ALA A 103 -17.95 3.80 -4.93
CA ALA A 103 -19.36 4.00 -5.27
C ALA A 103 -20.24 2.77 -4.97
N LEU A 104 -19.65 1.60 -4.68
CA LEU A 104 -20.40 0.41 -4.24
C LEU A 104 -21.06 0.64 -2.88
N PRO A 105 -22.18 -0.05 -2.57
CA PRO A 105 -22.74 -0.08 -1.22
C PRO A 105 -21.70 -0.53 -0.18
N VAL A 106 -21.74 0.03 1.04
CA VAL A 106 -20.75 -0.27 2.10
C VAL A 106 -20.69 -1.77 2.41
N ALA A 107 -21.83 -2.48 2.37
CA ALA A 107 -21.86 -3.93 2.53
C ALA A 107 -21.00 -4.66 1.50
N ASP A 108 -20.99 -4.20 0.25
CA ASP A 108 -20.22 -4.79 -0.85
C ASP A 108 -18.76 -4.37 -0.83
N GLN A 109 -18.46 -3.11 -0.49
CA GLN A 109 -17.09 -2.66 -0.18
C GLN A 109 -16.43 -3.54 0.90
N VAL A 110 -17.16 -3.86 1.97
CA VAL A 110 -16.69 -4.71 3.07
C VAL A 110 -16.51 -6.16 2.64
N ARG A 111 -17.39 -6.70 1.78
CA ARG A 111 -17.27 -8.05 1.21
C ARG A 111 -16.07 -8.17 0.26
N GLU A 112 -15.87 -7.17 -0.59
CA GLU A 112 -14.76 -7.07 -1.53
C GLU A 112 -13.42 -7.05 -0.77
N LEU A 113 -13.29 -6.18 0.23
CA LEU A 113 -12.14 -6.15 1.15
C LEU A 113 -11.89 -7.51 1.84
N ALA A 114 -12.95 -8.18 2.31
CA ALA A 114 -12.84 -9.48 2.95
C ALA A 114 -12.32 -10.58 2.00
N ALA A 115 -12.82 -10.60 0.77
CA ALA A 115 -12.42 -11.55 -0.26
C ALA A 115 -11.00 -11.30 -0.76
N ALA A 116 -10.68 -10.04 -1.10
CA ALA A 116 -9.40 -9.61 -1.64
C ALA A 116 -8.21 -9.92 -0.71
N LEU A 117 -8.42 -9.85 0.61
CA LEU A 117 -7.42 -10.16 1.65
C LEU A 117 -7.62 -11.53 2.34
N SER A 118 -8.58 -12.36 1.90
CA SER A 118 -8.90 -13.65 2.52
C SER A 118 -9.13 -13.59 4.05
N LEU A 119 -9.82 -12.54 4.51
CA LEU A 119 -10.04 -12.25 5.94
C LEU A 119 -11.32 -12.87 6.48
N ASN A 120 -11.27 -13.36 7.71
CA ASN A 120 -12.49 -13.71 8.45
C ASN A 120 -13.11 -12.47 9.13
N LYS A 121 -14.38 -12.58 9.58
CA LYS A 121 -15.13 -11.46 10.18
C LYS A 121 -14.44 -10.81 11.40
N SER A 122 -13.68 -11.57 12.19
CA SER A 122 -12.94 -11.02 13.34
C SER A 122 -11.70 -10.24 12.90
N GLN A 123 -10.97 -10.75 11.90
CA GLN A 123 -9.81 -10.08 11.31
C GLN A 123 -10.21 -8.79 10.58
N LEU A 124 -11.32 -8.83 9.85
CA LEU A 124 -11.89 -7.67 9.16
C LEU A 124 -12.31 -6.57 10.14
N ALA A 125 -12.96 -6.93 11.25
CA ALA A 125 -13.28 -5.99 12.32
C ALA A 125 -12.01 -5.36 12.96
N ALA A 126 -10.94 -6.14 13.15
CA ALA A 126 -9.66 -5.64 13.65
C ALA A 126 -8.98 -4.68 12.66
N VAL A 127 -8.90 -5.03 11.38
CA VAL A 127 -8.37 -4.15 10.29
C VAL A 127 -9.14 -2.83 10.22
N LEU A 128 -10.47 -2.87 10.31
CA LEU A 128 -11.32 -1.68 10.30
C LEU A 128 -11.38 -0.96 11.67
N ARG A 129 -10.73 -1.49 12.72
CA ARG A 129 -10.78 -1.01 14.12
C ARG A 129 -12.20 -0.78 14.66
N ILE A 130 -13.13 -1.67 14.30
CA ILE A 130 -14.53 -1.65 14.74
C ILE A 130 -14.90 -2.89 15.56
N SER A 131 -16.02 -2.83 16.28
CA SER A 131 -16.59 -4.00 16.94
C SER A 131 -17.19 -4.97 15.91
N ARG A 132 -17.25 -6.28 16.24
CA ARG A 132 -17.94 -7.27 15.40
C ARG A 132 -19.43 -6.94 15.20
N PRO A 133 -20.21 -6.50 16.22
CA PRO A 133 -21.55 -5.96 16.00
C PRO A 133 -21.61 -4.84 14.95
N THR A 134 -20.70 -3.86 15.03
CA THR A 134 -20.62 -2.76 14.04
C THR A 134 -20.31 -3.26 12.62
N LEU A 135 -19.52 -4.33 12.49
CA LEU A 135 -19.29 -4.97 11.19
C LEU A 135 -20.56 -5.66 10.63
N TYR A 136 -21.37 -6.28 11.49
CA TYR A 136 -22.64 -6.88 11.07
C TYR A 136 -23.64 -5.79 10.64
N ASP A 137 -23.79 -4.72 11.43
CA ASP A 137 -24.58 -3.53 11.08
C ASP A 137 -24.28 -3.05 9.63
N TRP A 138 -23.01 -2.96 9.24
CA TRP A 138 -22.63 -2.50 7.88
C TRP A 138 -22.93 -3.54 6.80
N LEU A 139 -22.78 -4.83 7.10
CA LEU A 139 -23.14 -5.92 6.17
C LEU A 139 -24.65 -6.01 5.93
N ASP A 140 -25.44 -5.51 6.89
CA ASP A 140 -26.90 -5.36 6.82
C ASP A 140 -27.33 -4.00 6.22
N GLY A 141 -26.37 -3.17 5.76
CA GLY A 141 -26.61 -1.94 5.01
C GLY A 141 -26.63 -0.64 5.82
N LYS A 142 -26.20 -0.65 7.09
CA LYS A 142 -26.09 0.57 7.91
C LYS A 142 -24.83 1.36 7.55
N GLU A 143 -25.00 2.67 7.35
CA GLU A 143 -23.88 3.56 7.00
C GLU A 143 -22.84 3.73 8.15
N PRO A 144 -21.54 3.76 7.82
CA PRO A 144 -20.45 3.98 8.77
C PRO A 144 -20.31 5.46 9.17
N SER A 145 -19.83 5.69 10.39
CA SER A 145 -19.46 7.05 10.83
C SER A 145 -18.27 7.61 10.03
N ALA A 146 -18.16 8.94 9.93
CA ALA A 146 -17.09 9.62 9.18
C ALA A 146 -15.63 9.17 9.43
N PRO A 147 -15.16 8.83 10.65
CA PRO A 147 -13.81 8.27 10.82
C PRO A 147 -13.69 6.86 10.23
N ASN A 148 -14.75 6.06 10.32
CA ASN A 148 -14.79 4.68 9.87
C ASN A 148 -14.90 4.59 8.34
N SER A 149 -15.70 5.45 7.71
CA SER A 149 -15.79 5.55 6.24
C SER A 149 -14.45 5.97 5.63
N ARG A 150 -13.76 6.95 6.25
CA ARG A 150 -12.39 7.32 5.83
C ARG A 150 -11.41 6.16 5.92
N ARG A 151 -11.42 5.39 7.02
CA ARG A 151 -10.54 4.22 7.17
C ARG A 151 -10.82 3.15 6.11
N LEU A 152 -12.10 2.82 5.88
CA LEU A 152 -12.51 1.89 4.82
C LEU A 152 -12.02 2.37 3.45
N ALA A 153 -12.23 3.65 3.12
CA ALA A 153 -11.77 4.23 1.85
C ALA A 153 -10.25 4.22 1.68
N THR A 154 -9.47 4.51 2.73
CA THR A 154 -8.00 4.38 2.70
C THR A 154 -7.57 2.95 2.40
N VAL A 155 -8.14 1.95 3.09
CA VAL A 155 -7.79 0.55 2.86
C VAL A 155 -8.17 0.08 1.46
N LEU A 156 -9.35 0.44 0.96
CA LEU A 156 -9.78 0.10 -0.40
C LEU A 156 -8.87 0.71 -1.48
N ARG A 157 -8.48 1.99 -1.33
CA ARG A 157 -7.52 2.64 -2.23
C ARG A 157 -6.17 1.91 -2.26
N LEU A 158 -5.63 1.55 -1.10
CA LEU A 158 -4.38 0.78 -1.01
C LEU A 158 -4.46 -0.58 -1.72
N LEU A 159 -5.63 -1.22 -1.74
CA LEU A 159 -5.84 -2.44 -2.54
C LEU A 159 -5.87 -2.14 -4.05
N VAL A 160 -6.57 -1.09 -4.50
CA VAL A 160 -6.59 -0.70 -5.93
C VAL A 160 -5.19 -0.31 -6.42
N ASP A 161 -4.45 0.47 -5.64
CA ASP A 161 -3.09 0.93 -5.94
C ASP A 161 -2.06 -0.23 -5.98
N ALA A 162 -2.38 -1.37 -5.34
CA ALA A 162 -1.65 -2.63 -5.47
C ALA A 162 -2.26 -3.58 -6.55
N GLY A 163 -3.40 -3.21 -7.14
CA GLY A 163 -4.19 -4.03 -8.07
C GLY A 163 -4.73 -5.32 -7.43
N VAL A 164 -5.04 -5.30 -6.13
CA VAL A 164 -5.60 -6.40 -5.36
C VAL A 164 -7.14 -6.28 -5.35
N SER A 165 -7.85 -7.38 -5.60
CA SER A 165 -9.31 -7.44 -5.62
C SER A 165 -9.81 -8.86 -5.31
N SER A 166 -11.11 -9.08 -5.19
CA SER A 166 -11.72 -10.41 -5.05
C SER A 166 -11.43 -11.32 -6.26
N ALA A 167 -11.23 -10.76 -7.45
CA ALA A 167 -10.84 -11.48 -8.66
C ALA A 167 -9.34 -11.84 -8.70
N SER A 168 -8.48 -11.09 -8.00
CA SER A 168 -7.07 -11.41 -7.79
C SER A 168 -6.68 -11.26 -6.31
N PRO A 169 -7.11 -12.20 -5.45
CA PRO A 169 -6.97 -12.08 -4.01
C PRO A 169 -5.57 -12.47 -3.54
N VAL A 170 -5.07 -11.80 -2.50
CA VAL A 170 -3.81 -12.15 -1.85
C VAL A 170 -4.01 -13.43 -1.03
N ASN A 171 -3.05 -14.36 -1.15
CA ASN A 171 -3.09 -15.62 -0.41
C ASN A 171 -3.02 -15.34 1.10
N ALA A 172 -3.97 -15.89 1.87
CA ALA A 172 -4.09 -15.70 3.31
C ALA A 172 -2.80 -15.91 4.12
N ARG A 173 -1.85 -16.75 3.65
CA ARG A 173 -0.55 -16.97 4.32
C ARG A 173 0.33 -15.71 4.33
N PHE A 174 0.24 -14.88 3.30
CA PHE A 174 1.01 -13.65 3.11
C PHE A 174 0.35 -12.46 3.80
N VAL A 175 -0.97 -12.49 3.97
CA VAL A 175 -1.68 -11.48 4.77
C VAL A 175 -1.39 -11.63 6.27
N ARG A 176 -1.27 -12.88 6.76
CA ARG A 176 -1.18 -13.20 8.20
C ARG A 176 0.23 -13.33 8.75
N ASN A 177 1.22 -13.68 7.92
CA ASN A 177 2.60 -13.86 8.36
C ASN A 177 3.45 -12.69 7.87
N ALA A 178 4.49 -12.34 8.63
CA ALA A 178 5.53 -11.46 8.15
C ALA A 178 6.26 -12.07 6.95
N HIS A 179 6.51 -11.27 5.92
CA HIS A 179 7.28 -11.68 4.73
C HIS A 179 8.78 -11.74 5.00
N ARG A 180 9.25 -10.95 5.97
CA ARG A 180 10.66 -10.79 6.35
C ARG A 180 10.82 -11.01 7.85
N PRO A 181 11.93 -11.63 8.33
CA PRO A 181 12.18 -11.77 9.75
C PRO A 181 12.17 -10.40 10.47
N GLY A 182 11.45 -10.30 11.58
CA GLY A 182 11.36 -9.07 12.38
C GLY A 182 10.44 -7.97 11.83
N ALA A 183 9.84 -8.13 10.65
CA ALA A 183 8.84 -7.22 10.13
C ALA A 183 7.43 -7.54 10.69
N SER A 184 6.55 -6.54 10.72
CA SER A 184 5.13 -6.73 11.01
C SER A 184 4.42 -7.50 9.88
N SER A 185 3.38 -8.25 10.20
CA SER A 185 2.47 -8.80 9.20
C SER A 185 1.61 -7.70 8.56
N LEU A 186 1.13 -7.94 7.34
CA LEU A 186 0.20 -7.03 6.66
C LEU A 186 -1.08 -6.81 7.48
N LEU A 187 -1.55 -7.83 8.20
CA LEU A 187 -2.71 -7.74 9.09
C LEU A 187 -2.47 -6.80 10.28
N GLU A 188 -1.27 -6.79 10.87
CA GLU A 188 -0.92 -5.87 11.97
C GLU A 188 -0.81 -4.43 11.48
N LEU A 189 -0.14 -4.20 10.33
CA LEU A 189 -0.02 -2.86 9.73
C LEU A 189 -1.39 -2.28 9.33
N LEU A 190 -2.26 -3.10 8.73
CA LEU A 190 -3.64 -2.71 8.42
C LEU A 190 -4.53 -2.60 9.67
N GLY A 191 -4.16 -3.21 10.79
CA GLY A 191 -4.83 -3.09 12.09
C GLY A 191 -4.37 -1.89 12.93
N ALA A 192 -3.24 -1.28 12.58
CA ALA A 192 -2.63 -0.18 13.32
C ALA A 192 -3.52 1.07 13.37
N GLU A 193 -3.33 1.90 14.39
CA GLU A 193 -4.11 3.13 14.58
C GLU A 193 -3.99 4.08 13.39
N ARG A 194 -2.76 4.31 12.94
CA ARG A 194 -2.42 5.02 11.71
C ARG A 194 -1.89 4.00 10.73
N ILE A 195 -2.31 4.10 9.48
CA ILE A 195 -1.84 3.26 8.38
C ILE A 195 -0.68 4.01 7.71
N ASP A 196 0.51 3.43 7.69
CA ASP A 196 1.57 3.91 6.81
C ASP A 196 1.25 3.43 5.38
N GLU A 197 0.68 4.33 4.57
CA GLU A 197 0.29 4.04 3.19
C GLU A 197 1.50 3.59 2.33
N THR A 198 2.71 4.05 2.65
CA THR A 198 3.92 3.72 1.88
C THR A 198 4.40 2.30 2.19
N GLU A 199 4.54 1.95 3.47
CA GLU A 199 4.94 0.61 3.92
C GLU A 199 3.90 -0.44 3.50
N VAL A 200 2.62 -0.15 3.74
CA VAL A 200 1.52 -1.07 3.41
C VAL A 200 1.41 -1.29 1.89
N SER A 201 1.57 -0.25 1.06
CA SER A 201 1.55 -0.44 -0.40
C SER A 201 2.76 -1.21 -0.94
N SER A 202 3.91 -1.15 -0.25
CA SER A 202 5.09 -1.96 -0.59
C SER A 202 4.83 -3.44 -0.28
N ILE A 203 4.38 -3.72 0.95
CA ILE A 203 4.11 -5.08 1.42
C ILE A 203 2.92 -5.71 0.69
N LEU A 204 1.88 -4.96 0.33
CA LEU A 204 0.77 -5.46 -0.50
C LEU A 204 1.25 -5.92 -1.88
N ARG A 205 2.14 -5.15 -2.54
CA ARG A 205 2.70 -5.50 -3.85
C ARG A 205 3.60 -6.74 -3.77
N GLU A 206 4.43 -6.86 -2.73
CA GLU A 206 5.23 -8.05 -2.46
C GLU A 206 4.34 -9.28 -2.19
N ALA A 207 3.35 -9.16 -1.31
CA ALA A 207 2.39 -10.21 -0.97
C ALA A 207 1.59 -10.70 -2.18
N LYS A 208 1.19 -9.79 -3.07
CA LYS A 208 0.51 -10.10 -4.32
C LYS A 208 1.43 -10.87 -5.28
N SER A 209 2.64 -10.36 -5.55
CA SER A 209 3.63 -11.05 -6.40
C SER A 209 3.89 -12.49 -5.91
N LEU A 210 4.15 -12.65 -4.62
CA LEU A 210 4.36 -13.97 -4.01
C LEU A 210 3.11 -14.89 -4.08
N SER A 211 1.90 -14.31 -4.10
CA SER A 211 0.64 -15.03 -4.29
C SER A 211 0.48 -15.51 -5.74
N GLU A 212 0.76 -14.65 -6.71
CA GLU A 212 0.71 -14.96 -8.15
C GLU A 212 1.72 -16.06 -8.51
N GLU A 213 2.97 -15.95 -8.02
CA GLU A 213 3.95 -17.04 -8.17
C GLU A 213 3.49 -18.36 -7.52
N ALA A 214 2.81 -18.29 -6.36
CA ALA A 214 2.31 -19.48 -5.67
C ALA A 214 1.18 -20.16 -6.46
N ALA A 215 0.30 -19.36 -7.07
CA ALA A 215 -0.74 -19.83 -7.99
C ALA A 215 -0.12 -20.44 -9.26
N ALA A 216 0.88 -19.79 -9.86
CA ALA A 216 1.60 -20.28 -11.03
C ALA A 216 2.31 -21.62 -10.74
N ARG A 217 3.05 -21.73 -9.63
CA ARG A 217 3.71 -22.98 -9.19
C ARG A 217 2.69 -24.10 -8.95
N ARG A 218 1.52 -23.79 -8.39
CA ARG A 218 0.42 -24.74 -8.22
C ARG A 218 -0.11 -25.22 -9.58
N LEU A 219 -0.43 -24.30 -10.49
CA LEU A 219 -0.96 -24.62 -11.82
C LEU A 219 0.03 -25.47 -12.63
N GLN A 220 1.32 -25.13 -12.61
CA GLN A 220 2.38 -25.93 -13.25
C GLN A 220 2.47 -27.35 -12.66
N LYS A 221 2.35 -27.50 -11.33
CA LYS A 221 2.32 -28.81 -10.68
C LYS A 221 1.09 -29.62 -11.08
N GLU A 222 -0.10 -29.01 -11.12
CA GLU A 222 -1.33 -29.66 -11.57
C GLU A 222 -1.26 -30.07 -13.06
N ALA A 223 -0.73 -29.20 -13.93
CA ALA A 223 -0.52 -29.53 -15.34
C ALA A 223 0.46 -30.70 -15.52
N ARG A 224 1.55 -30.73 -14.76
CA ARG A 224 2.51 -31.85 -14.75
C ARG A 224 1.86 -33.16 -14.28
N LEU A 225 0.99 -33.10 -13.26
CA LEU A 225 0.27 -34.27 -12.76
C LEU A 225 -0.75 -34.79 -13.79
N ARG A 226 -1.54 -33.91 -14.42
CA ARG A 226 -2.46 -34.28 -15.51
C ARG A 226 -1.70 -34.90 -16.69
N ALA A 227 -0.55 -34.35 -17.07
CA ALA A 227 0.32 -34.93 -18.12
C ALA A 227 0.92 -36.30 -17.74
N GLN A 228 0.98 -36.64 -16.46
CA GLN A 228 1.38 -37.96 -15.94
C GLN A 228 0.20 -38.92 -15.74
N GLY A 229 -1.00 -38.57 -16.22
CA GLY A 229 -2.20 -39.40 -16.11
C GLY A 229 -2.93 -39.33 -14.77
N PHE A 230 -2.54 -38.43 -13.86
CA PHE A 230 -3.32 -38.16 -12.65
C PHE A 230 -4.50 -37.26 -12.99
N GLU A 231 -5.65 -37.88 -13.22
CA GLU A 231 -6.92 -37.17 -13.40
C GLU A 231 -7.42 -36.58 -12.07
N GLU A 232 -8.12 -35.46 -12.15
CA GLU A 232 -8.55 -34.72 -10.97
C GLU A 232 -9.81 -35.37 -10.37
N LEU A 233 -9.62 -36.03 -9.22
CA LEU A 233 -10.70 -36.69 -8.46
C LEU A 233 -11.89 -35.74 -8.26
N SER A 234 -13.09 -36.25 -8.53
CA SER A 234 -14.34 -35.49 -8.37
C SER A 234 -14.54 -35.08 -6.90
N GLU A 235 -15.34 -34.03 -6.66
CA GLU A 235 -15.77 -33.60 -5.32
C GLU A 235 -16.24 -34.79 -4.45
N GLN A 236 -17.01 -35.70 -5.05
CA GLN A 236 -17.52 -36.91 -4.41
C GLN A 236 -16.38 -37.85 -3.97
N GLN A 237 -15.51 -38.24 -4.91
CA GLN A 237 -14.37 -39.13 -4.65
C GLN A 237 -13.38 -38.52 -3.65
N ARG A 238 -13.16 -37.21 -3.72
CA ARG A 238 -12.30 -36.46 -2.80
C ARG A 238 -12.86 -36.49 -1.38
N ARG A 239 -14.18 -36.35 -1.19
CA ARG A 239 -14.85 -36.49 0.11
C ARG A 239 -14.77 -37.92 0.65
N GLU A 240 -14.99 -38.92 -0.19
CA GLU A 240 -14.90 -40.35 0.19
C GLU A 240 -13.46 -40.74 0.60
N GLN A 241 -12.45 -40.28 -0.15
CA GLN A 241 -11.04 -40.48 0.21
C GLN A 241 -10.65 -39.72 1.47
N LEU A 242 -11.17 -38.51 1.69
CA LEU A 242 -10.92 -37.75 2.92
C LEU A 242 -11.55 -38.46 4.12
N ALA A 243 -12.80 -38.91 4.01
CA ALA A 243 -13.49 -39.68 5.05
C ALA A 243 -12.74 -40.99 5.37
N ARG A 244 -12.26 -41.70 4.36
CA ARG A 244 -11.43 -42.91 4.54
C ARG A 244 -10.09 -42.58 5.22
N ASN A 245 -9.41 -41.50 4.84
CA ASN A 245 -8.15 -41.09 5.49
C ASN A 245 -8.37 -40.66 6.95
N VAL A 246 -9.46 -39.94 7.25
CA VAL A 246 -9.81 -39.55 8.62
C VAL A 246 -10.15 -40.79 9.45
N ALA A 247 -10.89 -41.75 8.90
CA ALA A 247 -11.23 -43.01 9.58
C ALA A 247 -10.02 -43.93 9.82
N MET A 248 -8.98 -43.87 8.98
CA MET A 248 -7.71 -44.61 9.19
C MET A 248 -6.69 -43.84 10.04
N ARG A 249 -7.01 -42.63 10.50
CA ARG A 249 -6.09 -41.83 11.31
C ARG A 249 -6.40 -42.02 12.79
N ASP A 250 -5.76 -43.03 13.39
CA ASP A 250 -5.82 -43.27 14.84
C ASP A 250 -5.49 -41.99 15.61
N TRP A 251 -6.50 -41.44 16.29
CA TRP A 251 -6.32 -40.25 17.10
C TRP A 251 -5.93 -40.66 18.52
N PRO A 252 -4.82 -40.15 19.10
CA PRO A 252 -4.50 -40.41 20.49
C PRO A 252 -5.62 -39.82 21.36
N LYS A 253 -6.28 -40.68 22.13
CA LYS A 253 -7.25 -40.26 23.16
C LYS A 253 -6.46 -39.76 24.37
N GLY A 254 -6.52 -38.46 24.61
CA GLY A 254 -6.00 -37.76 25.79
C GLY A 254 -7.07 -36.83 26.34
#